data_AF-A0A424PZR7-F1
#
_entry.id   AF-A0A424PZR7-F1
#
_cell.length_a   1.000
_cell.length_b   1.000
_cell.length_c   1.000
_cell.angle_alpha   90.00
_cell.angle_beta   90.00
_cell.angle_gamma   90.00
#
_symmetry.space_group_name_H-M   'P 1'
#
loop_
_entity.id
_entity.type
_entity.pdbx_description
1 polymer ?
#
loop_
_entity_poly.entity_id
_entity_poly.type
_entity_poly.pdbx_seq_one_letter_code
_entity_poly.pdbx_strand_id
1 'polypeptide(L)'
;MSESNIATETAESLGFNQTTVLAITGIIIAGIVTRFIIMQIAPSVLKKIIRSDNIKRKTVKDSDKALGSAAGAALSYFLTLQLINSIQSGSGTYSMPEIMQNVLPNIFQFIIALSLVIWAFRLVDVVQDVVEMLDDDGVTDGADKTLISAVESILRFFIIFIGAIFIADAVGFKLTSLIAGLGISGLALALAAKDTISNFFGALTVLLDRPFKVGDWVDVGNSQGEVVEINLRTTLIRTGIDTIITIPNANLVSTPVENYGKRRWRRWQTMVHFDINSDPDKVESFRDDILQSIQENAATMNEDSSWCRVNDISATSVDVSINLYWDVQGGADERAEKEKFLLYVMQIARDHGLEFYDNRIRQQR
;
A
#
# COMPACT_ATOMS: atom_id res chain seq x y z
N MET A 1 61.88 34.72 23.25
CA MET A 1 61.04 34.46 22.05
C MET A 1 59.69 33.98 22.55
N SER A 2 58.61 34.67 22.17
CA SER A 2 57.24 34.34 22.57
C SER A 2 56.76 33.10 21.82
N GLU A 3 55.96 32.24 22.45
CA GLU A 3 55.29 31.08 21.81
C GLU A 3 54.52 31.46 20.53
N SER A 4 54.04 32.71 20.44
CA SER A 4 53.38 33.25 19.25
C SER A 4 54.28 33.29 18.01
N ASN A 5 55.59 33.53 18.18
CA ASN A 5 56.53 33.61 17.05
C ASN A 5 56.88 32.23 16.51
N ILE A 6 56.94 31.21 17.38
CA ILE A 6 57.27 29.84 16.99
C ILE A 6 56.14 29.22 16.17
N ALA A 7 54.88 29.46 16.55
CA ALA A 7 53.70 29.00 15.79
C ALA A 7 53.58 29.69 14.42
N THR A 8 54.01 30.94 14.31
CA THR A 8 53.95 31.72 13.07
C THR A 8 55.04 31.28 12.08
N GLU A 9 56.29 31.09 12.54
CA GLU A 9 57.40 30.61 11.69
C GLU A 9 57.17 29.17 11.20
N THR A 10 56.59 28.29 12.04
CA THR A 10 56.28 26.91 11.66
C THR A 10 55.15 26.81 10.64
N ALA A 11 54.09 27.64 10.75
CA ALA A 11 52.99 27.66 9.78
C ALA A 11 53.41 28.17 8.39
N GLU A 12 54.25 29.22 8.34
CA GLU A 12 54.82 29.71 7.07
C GLU A 12 55.71 28.66 6.41
N SER A 13 56.49 27.90 7.19
CA SER A 13 57.32 26.79 6.68
C SER A 13 56.51 25.62 6.10
N LEU A 14 55.25 25.48 6.54
CA LEU A 14 54.31 24.44 6.09
C LEU A 14 53.42 24.93 4.93
N GLY A 15 53.62 26.15 4.43
CA GLY A 15 52.88 26.71 3.29
C GLY A 15 51.55 27.39 3.64
N PHE A 16 51.30 27.68 4.92
CA PHE A 16 50.12 28.41 5.37
C PHE A 16 50.41 29.89 5.60
N ASN A 17 49.51 30.77 5.14
CA ASN A 17 49.53 32.18 5.55
C ASN A 17 48.81 32.37 6.91
N GLN A 18 49.26 33.31 7.74
CA GLN A 18 48.67 33.64 9.06
C GLN A 18 47.15 33.89 8.98
N THR A 19 46.70 34.58 7.93
CA THR A 19 45.27 34.82 7.63
C THR A 19 44.48 33.54 7.41
N THR A 20 45.12 32.50 6.86
CA THR A 20 44.50 31.20 6.55
C THR A 20 44.38 30.36 7.81
N VAL A 21 45.38 30.37 8.68
CA VAL A 21 45.32 29.74 10.01
C VAL A 21 44.21 30.35 10.86
N LEU A 22 44.06 31.68 10.83
CA LEU A 22 42.96 32.38 11.51
C LEU A 22 41.60 31.98 10.93
N ALA A 23 41.46 31.90 9.60
CA ALA A 23 40.22 31.48 8.96
C ALA A 23 39.82 30.04 9.34
N ILE A 24 40.76 29.08 9.29
CA ILE A 24 40.51 27.68 9.68
C ILE A 24 40.09 27.60 11.15
N THR A 25 40.76 28.34 12.03
CA THR A 25 40.41 28.40 13.46
C THR A 25 39.00 28.95 13.65
N GLY A 26 38.65 30.02 12.93
CA GLY A 26 37.30 30.58 12.90
C GLY A 26 36.24 29.59 12.42
N ILE A 27 36.55 28.80 11.39
CA ILE A 27 35.67 27.74 10.84
C ILE A 27 35.41 26.65 11.88
N ILE A 28 36.44 26.23 12.62
CA ILE A 28 36.32 25.22 13.68
C ILE A 28 35.48 25.77 14.83
N ILE A 29 35.75 27.00 15.28
CA ILE A 29 34.97 27.66 16.34
C ILE A 29 33.51 27.80 15.92
N ALA A 30 33.24 28.26 14.70
CA ALA A 30 31.89 28.37 14.16
C ALA A 30 31.18 27.01 14.15
N GLY A 31 31.85 25.95 13.71
CA GLY A 31 31.32 24.59 13.75
C GLY A 31 30.99 24.10 15.17
N ILE A 32 31.87 24.36 16.15
CA ILE A 32 31.65 24.01 17.56
C ILE A 32 30.47 24.79 18.14
N VAL A 33 30.40 26.10 17.89
CA VAL A 33 29.28 26.95 18.32
C VAL A 33 27.97 26.45 17.72
N THR A 34 27.93 26.19 16.42
CA THR A 34 26.75 25.62 15.74
C THR A 34 26.37 24.27 16.32
N ARG A 35 27.33 23.40 16.63
CA ARG A 35 27.07 22.13 17.31
C ARG A 35 26.34 22.33 18.64
N PHE A 36 26.82 23.26 19.49
CA PHE A 36 26.19 23.53 20.78
C PHE A 36 24.79 24.16 20.62
N ILE A 37 24.63 25.11 19.70
CA ILE A 37 23.32 25.73 19.42
C ILE A 37 22.32 24.67 18.98
N ILE A 38 22.70 23.80 18.04
CA ILE A 38 21.81 22.75 17.54
C ILE A 38 21.54 21.70 18.62
N MET A 39 22.50 21.34 19.45
CA MET A 39 22.27 20.46 20.61
C MET A 39 21.26 21.04 21.60
N GLN A 40 21.19 22.37 21.77
CA GLN A 40 20.19 23.00 22.63
C GLN A 40 18.80 23.09 21.98
N ILE A 41 18.75 23.38 20.68
CA ILE A 41 17.49 23.61 19.95
C ILE A 41 16.82 22.29 19.54
N ALA A 42 17.58 21.33 19.02
CA ALA A 42 17.06 20.09 18.45
C ALA A 42 16.14 19.32 19.41
N PRO A 43 16.48 19.17 20.71
CA PRO A 43 15.58 18.53 21.67
C PRO A 43 14.22 19.20 21.80
N SER A 44 14.20 20.54 21.76
CA SER A 44 12.98 21.32 21.94
C SER A 44 12.04 21.17 20.75
N VAL A 45 12.58 21.09 19.53
CA VAL A 45 11.81 20.84 18.31
C VAL A 45 11.30 19.40 18.27
N LEU A 46 12.17 18.41 18.56
CA LEU A 46 11.80 16.99 18.57
C LEU A 46 10.70 16.69 19.60
N LYS A 47 10.75 17.30 20.80
CA LYS A 47 9.71 17.18 21.83
C LYS A 47 8.35 17.72 21.40
N LYS A 48 8.29 18.65 20.45
CA LYS A 48 7.03 19.20 19.93
C LYS A 48 6.34 18.25 18.96
N ILE A 49 7.11 17.39 18.31
CA ILE A 49 6.66 16.41 17.32
C ILE A 49 6.33 15.08 17.99
N ILE A 50 7.18 14.63 18.91
CA ILE A 50 7.02 13.36 19.64
C ILE A 50 6.05 13.58 20.80
N ARG A 51 4.86 12.97 20.76
CA ARG A 51 3.83 13.15 21.81
C ARG A 51 4.10 12.33 23.09
N SER A 52 4.78 11.17 22.99
CA SER A 52 4.99 10.22 24.10
C SER A 52 6.16 10.57 25.03
N ASP A 53 5.94 10.50 26.34
CA ASP A 53 6.92 10.90 27.36
C ASP A 53 8.06 9.88 27.57
N ASN A 54 7.84 8.59 27.30
CA ASN A 54 8.87 7.56 27.38
C ASN A 54 9.88 7.68 26.22
N ILE A 55 9.39 7.90 25.00
CA ILE A 55 10.21 8.12 23.79
C ILE A 55 11.00 9.44 23.86
N LYS A 56 10.42 10.46 24.50
CA LYS A 56 11.07 11.77 24.71
C LYS A 56 12.36 11.71 25.52
N ARG A 57 12.54 10.76 26.45
CA ARG A 57 13.74 10.75 27.33
C ARG A 57 14.93 10.03 26.74
N LYS A 58 14.72 8.93 26.01
CA LYS A 58 15.78 8.07 25.47
C LYS A 58 16.29 8.60 24.13
N THR A 59 15.40 8.78 23.16
CA THR A 59 15.77 9.18 21.80
C THR A 59 16.22 10.63 21.69
N VAL A 60 15.50 11.57 22.31
CA VAL A 60 15.77 13.01 22.12
C VAL A 60 17.05 13.44 22.81
N LYS A 61 17.36 12.85 23.98
CA LYS A 61 18.56 13.17 24.77
C LYS A 61 19.84 12.54 24.20
N ASP A 62 19.72 11.43 23.48
CA ASP A 62 20.87 10.81 22.87
C ASP A 62 21.12 11.34 21.45
N SER A 63 20.07 11.68 20.69
CA SER A 63 20.18 12.12 19.28
C SER A 63 20.74 13.53 19.08
N ASP A 64 20.65 14.39 20.09
CA ASP A 64 21.09 15.80 20.05
C ASP A 64 22.59 15.96 19.71
N LYS A 65 23.45 15.10 20.28
CA LYS A 65 24.90 15.10 20.06
C LYS A 65 25.26 14.77 18.63
N ALA A 66 24.58 13.78 18.04
CA ALA A 66 24.83 13.37 16.66
C ALA A 66 24.35 14.45 15.69
N LEU A 67 23.14 14.99 15.91
CA LEU A 67 22.59 16.07 15.08
C LEU A 67 23.44 17.35 15.14
N GLY A 68 23.88 17.73 16.35
CA GLY A 68 24.77 18.87 16.52
C GLY A 68 26.13 18.67 15.87
N SER A 69 26.69 17.46 15.96
CA SER A 69 27.98 17.16 15.32
C SER A 69 27.87 17.20 13.79
N ALA A 70 26.79 16.67 13.23
CA ALA A 70 26.50 16.77 11.80
C ALA A 70 26.33 18.22 11.34
N ALA A 71 25.53 19.02 12.04
CA ALA A 71 25.28 20.42 11.68
C ALA A 71 26.54 21.30 11.81
N GLY A 72 27.31 21.11 12.87
CA GLY A 72 28.58 21.81 13.06
C GLY A 72 29.58 21.47 11.96
N ALA A 73 29.75 20.18 11.65
CA ALA A 73 30.63 19.74 10.56
C ALA A 73 30.13 20.19 9.17
N ALA A 74 28.82 20.25 8.94
CA ALA A 74 28.24 20.76 7.69
C ALA A 74 28.53 22.25 7.48
N LEU A 75 28.39 23.06 8.53
CA LEU A 75 28.78 24.47 8.45
C LEU A 75 30.29 24.60 8.20
N SER A 76 31.11 23.85 8.93
CA SER A 76 32.56 23.88 8.75
C SER A 76 32.98 23.43 7.35
N TYR A 77 32.33 22.40 6.80
CA TYR A 77 32.51 21.96 5.42
C TYR A 77 32.18 23.08 4.43
N PHE A 78 31.00 23.69 4.56
CA PHE A 78 30.55 24.78 3.68
C PHE A 78 31.52 25.96 3.71
N LEU A 79 31.93 26.41 4.90
CA LEU A 79 32.88 27.51 5.04
C LEU A 79 34.28 27.13 4.51
N THR A 80 34.69 25.87 4.65
CA THR A 80 35.96 25.37 4.08
C THR A 80 35.93 25.42 2.56
N LEU A 81 34.81 25.04 1.92
CA LEU A 81 34.66 25.19 0.47
C LEU A 81 34.72 26.65 0.01
N GLN A 82 34.10 27.56 0.75
CA GLN A 82 34.20 29.00 0.47
C GLN A 82 35.64 29.51 0.59
N LEU A 83 36.39 29.03 1.59
CA LEU A 83 37.81 29.35 1.76
C LEU A 83 38.66 28.78 0.62
N ILE A 84 38.41 27.56 0.15
CA ILE A 84 39.15 26.98 -0.98
C ILE A 84 38.84 27.74 -2.27
N ASN A 85 37.58 28.09 -2.51
CA ASN A 85 37.18 28.89 -3.67
C ASN A 85 37.87 30.26 -3.69
N SER A 86 38.08 30.88 -2.52
CA SER A 86 38.78 32.19 -2.43
C SER A 86 40.30 32.09 -2.65
N ILE A 87 40.91 30.92 -2.36
CA ILE A 87 42.29 30.62 -2.72
C ILE A 87 42.41 30.46 -4.24
N GLN A 88 41.52 29.65 -4.84
CA GLN A 88 41.54 29.35 -6.28
C GLN A 88 41.22 30.56 -7.17
N SER A 89 40.44 31.53 -6.67
CA SER A 89 40.15 32.78 -7.38
C SER A 89 41.33 33.76 -7.44
N GLY A 90 42.48 33.42 -6.85
CA GLY A 90 43.72 34.18 -6.97
C GLY A 90 43.76 35.44 -6.10
N SER A 91 42.92 35.52 -5.06
CA SER A 91 42.84 36.71 -4.19
C SER A 91 44.14 37.02 -3.42
N GLY A 92 45.09 36.08 -3.32
CA GLY A 92 46.36 36.22 -2.60
C GLY A 92 46.22 36.33 -1.07
N THR A 93 45.00 36.53 -0.56
CA THR A 93 44.67 36.69 0.85
C THR A 93 44.86 35.40 1.65
N TYR A 94 44.62 34.25 1.02
CA TYR A 94 44.69 32.94 1.64
C TYR A 94 45.65 32.04 0.88
N SER A 95 46.44 31.24 1.61
CA SER A 95 47.38 30.26 1.04
C SER A 95 47.43 29.04 1.95
N MET A 96 47.26 27.87 1.35
CA MET A 96 47.26 26.58 2.02
C MET A 96 47.74 25.48 1.05
N PRO A 97 48.53 24.49 1.51
CA PRO A 97 48.99 23.39 0.67
C PRO A 97 47.83 22.63 -0.01
N GLU A 98 48.03 22.17 -1.24
CA GLU A 98 47.02 21.41 -2.00
C GLU A 98 46.51 20.17 -1.24
N ILE A 99 47.39 19.50 -0.48
CA ILE A 99 47.01 18.35 0.35
C ILE A 99 45.92 18.74 1.34
N MET A 100 46.04 19.91 1.99
CA MET A 100 45.05 20.35 2.97
C MET A 100 43.76 20.84 2.31
N GLN A 101 43.82 21.33 1.06
CA GLN A 101 42.62 21.69 0.29
C GLN A 101 41.75 20.46 -0.01
N ASN A 102 42.35 19.28 -0.13
CA ASN A 102 41.62 18.02 -0.33
C ASN A 102 41.25 17.34 1.00
N VAL A 103 42.16 17.31 1.97
CA VAL A 103 41.96 16.57 3.23
C VAL A 103 40.95 17.26 4.15
N LEU A 104 40.99 18.59 4.28
CA LEU A 104 40.16 19.31 5.24
C LEU A 104 38.65 19.19 4.96
N PRO A 105 38.15 19.38 3.71
CA PRO A 105 36.75 19.12 3.38
C PRO A 105 36.35 17.66 3.63
N ASN A 106 37.21 16.71 3.25
CA ASN A 106 36.96 15.27 3.40
C ASN A 106 36.80 14.85 4.87
N ILE A 107 37.58 15.44 5.79
CA ILE A 107 37.43 15.22 7.23
C ILE A 107 36.04 15.68 7.71
N PHE A 108 35.61 16.89 7.32
CA PHE A 108 34.29 17.37 7.72
C PHE A 108 33.17 16.53 7.09
N GLN A 109 33.30 16.15 5.82
CA GLN A 109 32.35 15.26 5.16
C GLN A 109 32.25 13.90 5.86
N PHE A 110 33.39 13.32 6.29
CA PHE A 110 33.42 12.09 7.07
C PHE A 110 32.70 12.24 8.42
N ILE A 111 32.95 13.35 9.14
CA ILE A 111 32.27 13.63 10.42
C ILE A 111 30.75 13.78 10.22
N ILE A 112 30.32 14.44 9.13
CA ILE A 112 28.89 14.54 8.78
C ILE A 112 28.31 13.15 8.54
N ALA A 113 28.92 12.36 7.66
CA ALA A 113 28.44 11.03 7.32
C ALA A 113 28.34 10.12 8.56
N LEU A 114 29.39 10.07 9.38
CA LEU A 114 29.41 9.29 10.62
C LEU A 114 28.35 9.77 11.62
N SER A 115 28.20 11.09 11.78
CA SER A 115 27.21 11.67 12.68
C SER A 115 25.78 11.36 12.22
N LEU A 116 25.51 11.41 10.92
CA LEU A 116 24.21 11.04 10.35
C LEU A 116 23.91 9.55 10.49
N VAL A 117 24.90 8.67 10.31
CA VAL A 117 24.73 7.22 10.54
C VAL A 117 24.38 6.95 12.00
N ILE A 118 25.14 7.50 12.95
CA ILE A 118 24.87 7.35 14.39
C ILE A 118 23.49 7.90 14.74
N TRP A 119 23.12 9.04 14.17
CA TRP A 119 21.80 9.62 14.36
C TRP A 119 20.68 8.72 13.81
N ALA A 120 20.84 8.18 12.60
CA ALA A 120 19.87 7.30 11.97
C ALA A 120 19.67 5.99 12.74
N PHE A 121 20.75 5.37 13.26
CA PHE A 121 20.65 4.18 14.10
C PHE A 121 19.77 4.40 15.33
N ARG A 122 19.93 5.56 15.97
CA ARG A 122 19.12 5.92 17.14
C ARG A 122 17.64 6.14 16.81
N LEU A 123 17.32 6.51 15.57
CA LEU A 123 15.94 6.57 15.11
C LEU A 123 15.33 5.18 14.90
N VAL A 124 16.12 4.16 14.58
CA VAL A 124 15.59 2.79 14.47
C VAL A 124 15.14 2.28 15.84
N ASP A 125 15.87 2.60 16.89
CA ASP A 125 15.51 2.20 18.25
C ASP A 125 14.17 2.82 18.72
N VAL A 126 13.74 3.93 18.09
CA VAL A 126 12.41 4.54 18.32
C VAL A 126 11.28 3.64 17.85
N VAL A 127 11.50 2.84 16.81
CA VAL A 127 10.47 1.96 16.25
C VAL A 127 9.99 0.98 17.31
N GLN A 128 10.90 0.42 18.11
CA GLN A 128 10.55 -0.46 19.24
C GLN A 128 9.72 0.31 20.28
N ASP A 129 10.21 1.48 20.71
CA ASP A 129 9.52 2.26 21.75
C ASP A 129 8.13 2.75 21.29
N VAL A 130 7.92 3.00 20.00
CA VAL A 130 6.60 3.37 19.43
C VAL A 130 5.66 2.16 19.40
N VAL A 131 6.15 0.99 19.01
CA VAL A 131 5.31 -0.21 18.92
C VAL A 131 4.91 -0.70 20.31
N GLU A 132 5.84 -0.72 21.28
CA GLU A 132 5.53 -1.01 22.69
C GLU A 132 4.51 -0.05 23.30
N MET A 133 4.44 1.19 22.81
CA MET A 133 3.45 2.17 23.26
C MET A 133 2.06 1.94 22.62
N LEU A 134 1.99 1.36 21.43
CA LEU A 134 0.73 1.07 20.73
C LEU A 134 0.14 -0.29 21.15
N ASP A 135 0.94 -1.15 21.76
CA ASP A 135 0.54 -2.42 22.40
C ASP A 135 -0.05 -2.12 23.80
N ASP A 136 -1.29 -1.62 23.83
CA ASP A 136 -2.02 -1.20 25.05
C ASP A 136 -2.50 -2.40 25.91
N ASP A 137 -2.50 -3.60 25.33
CA ASP A 137 -2.94 -4.87 25.89
C ASP A 137 -1.78 -5.79 26.31
N GLY A 138 -0.54 -5.48 25.95
CA GLY A 138 0.67 -6.24 26.33
C GLY A 138 0.70 -7.65 25.76
N VAL A 139 -0.11 -7.91 24.73
CA VAL A 139 -0.23 -9.19 24.03
C VAL A 139 0.38 -9.04 22.64
N THR A 140 1.60 -8.49 22.55
CA THR A 140 2.42 -8.64 21.36
C THR A 140 2.67 -10.13 21.12
N ASP A 141 1.98 -10.67 20.12
CA ASP A 141 2.14 -12.05 19.69
C ASP A 141 3.60 -12.28 19.24
N GLY A 142 4.08 -13.51 19.30
CA GLY A 142 5.45 -13.85 18.86
C GLY A 142 5.71 -13.44 17.40
N ALA A 143 4.64 -13.38 16.60
CA ALA A 143 4.67 -12.90 15.23
C ALA A 143 5.01 -11.40 15.13
N ASP A 144 4.41 -10.55 15.95
CA ASP A 144 4.63 -9.09 15.91
C ASP A 144 6.05 -8.73 16.31
N LYS A 145 6.58 -9.38 17.35
CA LYS A 145 7.99 -9.21 17.78
C LYS A 145 8.97 -9.61 16.67
N THR A 146 8.65 -10.68 15.95
CA THR A 146 9.47 -11.14 14.82
C THR A 146 9.43 -10.14 13.66
N LEU A 147 8.25 -9.59 13.34
CA LEU A 147 8.10 -8.57 12.31
C LEU A 147 8.85 -7.27 12.66
N ILE A 148 8.73 -6.78 13.89
CA ILE A 148 9.44 -5.59 14.37
C ILE A 148 10.96 -5.79 14.25
N SER A 149 11.47 -6.93 14.73
CA SER A 149 12.90 -7.26 14.64
C SER A 149 13.38 -7.37 13.19
N ALA A 150 12.57 -7.92 12.29
CA ALA A 150 12.89 -7.99 10.86
C ALA A 150 12.96 -6.58 10.23
N VAL A 151 11.99 -5.70 10.53
CA VAL A 151 11.97 -4.31 10.05
C VAL A 151 13.18 -3.54 10.57
N GLU A 152 13.52 -3.68 11.85
CA GLU A 152 14.70 -3.08 12.44
C GLU A 152 15.99 -3.56 11.76
N SER A 153 16.12 -4.87 11.54
CA SER A 153 17.28 -5.45 10.88
C SER A 153 17.45 -4.90 9.46
N ILE A 154 16.34 -4.77 8.72
CA ILE A 154 16.32 -4.17 7.38
C ILE A 154 16.73 -2.69 7.43
N LEU A 155 16.16 -1.89 8.34
CA LEU A 155 16.50 -0.48 8.50
C LEU A 155 17.99 -0.29 8.85
N ARG A 156 18.50 -1.06 9.82
CA ARG A 156 19.91 -1.03 10.21
C ARG A 156 20.81 -1.41 9.05
N PHE A 157 20.46 -2.43 8.27
CA PHE A 157 21.19 -2.79 7.05
C PHE A 157 21.26 -1.60 6.08
N PHE A 158 20.13 -0.96 5.76
CA PHE A 158 20.12 0.19 4.86
C PHE A 158 20.90 1.40 5.40
N ILE A 159 20.85 1.65 6.71
CA ILE A 159 21.64 2.73 7.34
C ILE A 159 23.14 2.47 7.22
N ILE A 160 23.60 1.24 7.51
CA ILE A 160 25.01 0.87 7.32
C ILE A 160 25.38 0.99 5.86
N PHE A 161 24.55 0.46 4.97
CA PHE A 161 24.83 0.43 3.54
C PHE A 161 24.96 1.83 2.94
N ILE A 162 23.97 2.70 3.19
CA ILE A 162 23.98 4.10 2.74
C ILE A 162 25.11 4.86 3.43
N GLY A 163 25.30 4.65 4.73
CA GLY A 163 26.39 5.24 5.50
C GLY A 163 27.76 4.91 4.96
N ALA A 164 28.00 3.65 4.59
CA ALA A 164 29.25 3.19 4.00
C ALA A 164 29.53 3.89 2.66
N ILE A 165 28.50 4.16 1.85
CA ILE A 165 28.65 4.89 0.59
C ILE A 165 29.13 6.33 0.85
N PHE A 166 28.49 7.05 1.78
CA PHE A 166 28.90 8.42 2.12
C PHE A 166 30.29 8.48 2.76
N ILE A 167 30.63 7.50 3.58
CA ILE A 167 31.97 7.39 4.18
C ILE A 167 33.02 7.09 3.11
N ALA A 168 32.73 6.19 2.16
CA ALA A 168 33.64 5.89 1.05
C ALA A 168 33.91 7.14 0.18
N ASP A 169 32.87 7.92 -0.11
CA ASP A 169 33.00 9.19 -0.84
C ASP A 169 33.90 10.18 -0.08
N ALA A 170 33.70 10.31 1.24
CA ALA A 170 34.55 11.16 2.09
C ALA A 170 36.02 10.73 2.15
N VAL A 171 36.32 9.44 1.94
CA VAL A 171 37.70 8.90 1.87
C VAL A 171 38.30 9.03 0.45
N GLY A 172 37.53 9.54 -0.52
CA GLY A 172 37.99 9.81 -1.88
C GLY A 172 37.69 8.70 -2.89
N PHE A 173 36.85 7.72 -2.55
CA PHE A 173 36.34 6.77 -3.54
C PHE A 173 35.36 7.49 -4.48
N LYS A 174 35.46 7.21 -5.79
CA LYS A 174 34.57 7.79 -6.78
C LYS A 174 33.15 7.25 -6.63
N LEU A 175 32.27 8.07 -6.04
CA LEU A 175 30.86 7.76 -5.86
C LEU A 175 30.15 7.32 -7.16
N THR A 176 30.56 7.87 -8.31
CA THR A 176 30.01 7.51 -9.63
C THR A 176 30.12 6.02 -9.94
N SER A 177 31.25 5.38 -9.58
CA SER A 177 31.46 3.94 -9.83
C SER A 177 30.59 3.07 -8.93
N LEU A 178 30.43 3.48 -7.67
CA LEU A 178 29.54 2.83 -6.70
C LEU A 178 28.09 2.94 -7.18
N ILE A 179 27.62 4.15 -7.51
CA ILE A 179 26.25 4.38 -8.00
C ILE A 179 25.97 3.58 -9.27
N ALA A 180 26.92 3.49 -10.20
CA ALA A 180 26.75 2.70 -11.42
C ALA A 180 26.50 1.20 -11.13
N GLY A 181 27.27 0.59 -10.21
CA GLY A 181 27.05 -0.80 -9.79
C GLY A 181 25.76 -1.01 -8.99
N LEU A 182 25.38 -0.01 -8.18
CA LEU A 182 24.13 0.00 -7.43
C LEU A 182 22.91 0.09 -8.34
N GLY A 183 22.99 0.80 -9.47
CA GLY A 183 21.88 0.90 -10.41
C GLY A 183 21.45 -0.46 -10.96
N ILE A 184 22.41 -1.31 -11.34
CA ILE A 184 22.13 -2.67 -11.85
C ILE A 184 21.59 -3.56 -10.73
N SER A 185 22.23 -3.54 -9.56
CA SER A 185 21.81 -4.34 -8.40
C SER A 185 20.44 -3.92 -7.86
N GLY A 186 20.17 -2.61 -7.86
CA GLY A 186 18.90 -2.02 -7.45
C GLY A 186 17.75 -2.37 -8.40
N LEU A 187 18.01 -2.43 -9.71
CA LEU A 187 17.02 -2.91 -10.67
C LEU A 187 16.65 -4.38 -10.42
N ALA A 188 17.66 -5.24 -10.18
CA ALA A 188 17.41 -6.65 -9.86
C ALA A 188 16.58 -6.81 -8.56
N LEU A 189 16.90 -6.04 -7.53
CA LEU A 189 16.13 -6.03 -6.28
C LEU A 189 14.71 -5.51 -6.48
N ALA A 190 14.52 -4.45 -7.27
CA ALA A 190 13.21 -3.89 -7.58
C ALA A 190 12.33 -4.89 -8.35
N LEU A 191 12.91 -5.62 -9.31
CA LEU A 191 12.21 -6.69 -10.02
C LEU A 191 11.80 -7.83 -9.09
N ALA A 192 12.68 -8.22 -8.16
CA ALA A 192 12.37 -9.24 -7.15
C ALA A 192 11.29 -8.79 -6.15
N ALA A 193 11.26 -7.50 -5.80
CA ALA A 193 10.29 -6.92 -4.87
C ALA A 193 8.94 -6.57 -5.52
N LYS A 194 8.86 -6.58 -6.86
CA LYS A 194 7.71 -6.12 -7.65
C LYS A 194 6.39 -6.68 -7.14
N ASP A 195 6.28 -7.99 -6.96
CA ASP A 195 5.02 -8.63 -6.56
C ASP A 195 4.57 -8.23 -5.14
N THR A 196 5.53 -8.02 -4.23
CA THR A 196 5.20 -7.56 -2.87
C THR A 196 4.63 -6.14 -2.92
N ILE A 197 5.26 -5.26 -3.70
CA ILE A 197 4.81 -3.87 -3.87
C ILE A 197 3.45 -3.82 -4.58
N SER A 198 3.25 -4.62 -5.63
CA SER A 198 1.98 -4.69 -6.35
C SER A 198 0.83 -5.16 -5.45
N ASN A 199 1.06 -6.14 -4.57
CA ASN A 199 0.02 -6.59 -3.63
C ASN A 199 -0.29 -5.54 -2.56
N PHE A 200 0.71 -4.81 -2.07
CA PHE A 200 0.50 -3.71 -1.13
C PHE A 200 -0.38 -2.61 -1.74
N PHE A 201 -0.06 -2.14 -2.95
CA PHE A 201 -0.89 -1.17 -3.64
C PHE A 201 -2.28 -1.73 -3.98
N GLY A 202 -2.36 -3.03 -4.31
CA GLY A 202 -3.63 -3.71 -4.50
C GLY A 202 -4.54 -3.63 -3.27
N ALA A 203 -3.98 -3.90 -2.08
CA ALA A 203 -4.71 -3.80 -0.82
C ALA A 203 -5.21 -2.37 -0.57
N LEU A 204 -4.33 -1.38 -0.79
CA LEU A 204 -4.64 0.03 -0.61
C LEU A 204 -5.78 0.48 -1.54
N THR A 205 -5.74 0.08 -2.81
CA THR A 205 -6.82 0.38 -3.76
C THR A 205 -8.15 -0.23 -3.34
N VAL A 206 -8.16 -1.51 -2.91
CA VAL A 206 -9.38 -2.14 -2.38
C VAL A 206 -9.94 -1.38 -1.18
N LEU A 207 -9.07 -0.90 -0.28
CA LEU A 207 -9.49 -0.15 0.91
C LEU A 207 -10.07 1.24 0.58
N LEU A 208 -9.48 1.93 -0.40
CA LEU A 208 -9.87 3.27 -0.81
C LEU A 208 -11.13 3.27 -1.68
N ASP A 209 -11.14 2.45 -2.74
CA ASP A 209 -12.23 2.43 -3.73
C ASP A 209 -13.41 1.57 -3.26
N ARG A 210 -13.17 0.66 -2.31
CA ARG A 210 -14.17 -0.26 -1.73
C ARG A 210 -15.07 -0.93 -2.78
N PRO A 211 -14.49 -1.61 -3.80
CA PRO A 211 -15.28 -2.36 -4.77
C PRO A 211 -16.14 -3.44 -4.08
N PHE A 212 -15.63 -3.99 -2.98
CA PHE A 212 -16.31 -4.89 -2.05
C PHE A 212 -15.84 -4.64 -0.62
N LYS A 213 -16.54 -5.21 0.36
CA LYS A 213 -16.19 -5.21 1.78
C LYS A 213 -16.21 -6.63 2.35
N VAL A 214 -15.64 -6.80 3.54
CA VAL A 214 -15.80 -8.04 4.32
C VAL A 214 -17.29 -8.35 4.50
N GLY A 215 -17.66 -9.61 4.27
CA GLY A 215 -19.03 -10.12 4.25
C GLY A 215 -19.74 -10.04 2.90
N ASP A 216 -19.18 -9.34 1.89
CA ASP A 216 -19.77 -9.35 0.55
C ASP A 216 -19.49 -10.71 -0.13
N TRP A 217 -20.49 -11.25 -0.81
CA TRP A 217 -20.29 -12.35 -1.75
C TRP A 217 -19.78 -11.81 -3.08
N VAL A 218 -18.63 -12.29 -3.55
CA VAL A 218 -17.95 -11.79 -4.76
C VAL A 218 -17.61 -12.94 -5.70
N ASP A 219 -17.52 -12.62 -6.99
CA ASP A 219 -16.94 -13.48 -8.02
C ASP A 219 -15.75 -12.76 -8.67
N VAL A 220 -14.61 -13.45 -8.65
CA VAL A 220 -13.33 -12.99 -9.15
C VAL A 220 -12.75 -14.07 -10.06
N GLY A 221 -13.05 -13.97 -11.36
CA GLY A 221 -12.57 -14.91 -12.36
C GLY A 221 -13.15 -16.31 -12.19
N ASN A 222 -12.37 -17.22 -11.60
CA ASN A 222 -12.79 -18.62 -11.34
C ASN A 222 -13.05 -18.88 -9.85
N SER A 223 -13.03 -17.84 -9.01
CA SER A 223 -13.14 -17.95 -7.57
C SER A 223 -14.34 -17.15 -7.09
N GLN A 224 -15.29 -17.84 -6.45
CA GLN A 224 -16.51 -17.24 -5.93
C GLN A 224 -16.67 -17.58 -4.45
N GLY A 225 -17.10 -16.59 -3.65
CA GLY A 225 -17.38 -16.78 -2.24
C GLY A 225 -17.53 -15.48 -1.46
N GLU A 226 -17.61 -15.61 -0.14
CA GLU A 226 -17.72 -14.50 0.80
C GLU A 226 -16.33 -13.96 1.18
N VAL A 227 -16.15 -12.64 1.16
CA VAL A 227 -14.90 -12.01 1.62
C VAL A 227 -14.82 -12.11 3.14
N VAL A 228 -13.84 -12.87 3.64
CA VAL A 228 -13.62 -13.06 5.09
C VAL A 228 -12.73 -11.97 5.66
N GLU A 229 -11.60 -11.72 4.99
CA GLU A 229 -10.57 -10.83 5.49
C GLU A 229 -9.74 -10.25 4.35
N ILE A 230 -9.36 -8.98 4.47
CA ILE A 230 -8.46 -8.30 3.54
C ILE A 230 -7.15 -8.02 4.28
N ASN A 231 -6.13 -8.85 4.01
CA ASN A 231 -4.79 -8.71 4.56
C ASN A 231 -3.92 -7.81 3.67
N LEU A 232 -2.71 -7.49 4.14
CA LEU A 232 -1.77 -6.61 3.41
C LEU A 232 -1.40 -7.14 2.01
N ARG A 233 -1.22 -8.46 1.87
CA ARG A 233 -0.82 -9.10 0.60
C ARG A 233 -1.97 -9.82 -0.10
N THR A 234 -2.93 -10.33 0.67
CA THR A 234 -3.93 -11.28 0.18
C THR A 234 -5.30 -10.99 0.75
N THR A 235 -6.34 -11.35 0.01
CA THR A 235 -7.72 -11.37 0.51
C THR A 235 -8.17 -12.83 0.62
N LEU A 236 -8.81 -13.17 1.73
CA LEU A 236 -9.36 -14.49 1.99
C LEU A 236 -10.83 -14.53 1.60
N ILE A 237 -11.20 -15.48 0.75
CA ILE A 237 -12.56 -15.70 0.29
C ILE A 237 -13.02 -17.10 0.71
N ARG A 238 -14.16 -17.18 1.39
CA ARG A 238 -14.77 -18.45 1.81
C ARG A 238 -15.77 -18.92 0.76
N THR A 239 -15.54 -20.10 0.21
CA THR A 239 -16.41 -20.68 -0.82
C THR A 239 -17.72 -21.18 -0.25
N GLY A 240 -18.69 -21.50 -1.11
CA GLY A 240 -19.95 -22.13 -0.70
C GLY A 240 -19.83 -23.54 -0.10
N ILE A 241 -18.65 -24.17 -0.18
CA ILE A 241 -18.33 -25.45 0.48
C ILE A 241 -17.45 -25.26 1.73
N ASP A 242 -17.38 -24.03 2.25
CA ASP A 242 -16.64 -23.66 3.48
C ASP A 242 -15.11 -23.82 3.39
N THR A 243 -14.53 -23.71 2.20
CA THR A 243 -13.06 -23.68 2.00
C THR A 243 -12.55 -22.25 1.85
N ILE A 244 -11.30 -21.98 2.24
CA ILE A 244 -10.67 -20.66 2.05
C ILE A 244 -9.84 -20.63 0.77
N ILE A 245 -10.18 -19.71 -0.13
CA ILE A 245 -9.36 -19.30 -1.27
C ILE A 245 -8.56 -18.06 -0.86
N THR A 246 -7.24 -18.10 -1.06
CA THR A 246 -6.35 -16.96 -0.82
C THR A 246 -6.01 -16.30 -2.15
N ILE A 247 -6.45 -15.06 -2.35
CA ILE A 247 -6.22 -14.32 -3.59
C ILE A 247 -5.22 -13.18 -3.34
N PRO A 248 -4.13 -13.06 -4.11
CA PRO A 248 -3.24 -11.91 -4.05
C PRO A 248 -4.00 -10.62 -4.36
N ASN A 249 -3.80 -9.57 -3.57
CA ASN A 249 -4.53 -8.30 -3.75
C ASN A 249 -4.25 -7.65 -5.11
N ALA A 250 -3.06 -7.86 -5.69
CA ALA A 250 -2.74 -7.40 -7.03
C ALA A 250 -3.71 -7.98 -8.08
N ASN A 251 -4.18 -9.21 -7.90
CA ASN A 251 -5.11 -9.86 -8.81
C ASN A 251 -6.50 -9.18 -8.76
N LEU A 252 -6.98 -8.84 -7.56
CA LEU A 252 -8.30 -8.23 -7.33
C LEU A 252 -8.46 -6.87 -8.00
N VAL A 253 -7.37 -6.12 -8.16
CA VAL A 253 -7.38 -4.81 -8.81
C VAL A 253 -7.17 -4.92 -10.32
N SER A 254 -6.58 -6.03 -10.78
CA SER A 254 -6.32 -6.28 -12.20
C SER A 254 -7.44 -7.04 -12.93
N THR A 255 -8.33 -7.69 -12.18
CA THR A 255 -9.40 -8.55 -12.70
C THR A 255 -10.77 -7.95 -12.33
N PRO A 256 -11.77 -7.97 -13.22
CA PRO A 256 -13.13 -7.56 -12.87
C PRO A 256 -13.66 -8.34 -11.69
N VAL A 257 -14.28 -7.65 -10.73
CA VAL A 257 -14.92 -8.25 -9.56
C VAL A 257 -16.41 -8.01 -9.63
N GLU A 258 -17.19 -9.08 -9.72
CA GLU A 258 -18.64 -8.99 -9.61
C GLU A 258 -19.03 -9.05 -8.12
N ASN A 259 -19.57 -7.96 -7.60
CA ASN A 259 -19.98 -7.88 -6.20
C ASN A 259 -21.48 -8.13 -6.05
N TYR A 260 -21.82 -9.31 -5.56
CA TYR A 260 -23.20 -9.72 -5.35
C TYR A 260 -23.84 -9.14 -4.08
N GLY A 261 -23.02 -8.68 -3.12
CA GLY A 261 -23.48 -7.92 -1.95
C GLY A 261 -24.02 -6.53 -2.30
N LYS A 262 -23.70 -6.00 -3.48
CA LYS A 262 -24.21 -4.71 -3.98
C LYS A 262 -25.41 -4.83 -4.94
N ARG A 263 -26.02 -6.02 -5.07
CA ARG A 263 -27.21 -6.21 -5.91
C ARG A 263 -28.37 -5.34 -5.42
N ARG A 264 -29.07 -4.69 -6.35
CA ARG A 264 -30.31 -3.94 -6.07
C ARG A 264 -31.56 -4.83 -6.08
N TRP A 265 -31.50 -5.93 -6.81
CA TRP A 265 -32.56 -6.92 -6.98
C TRP A 265 -31.94 -8.22 -7.48
N ARG A 266 -32.68 -9.32 -7.36
CA ARG A 266 -32.30 -10.63 -7.91
C ARG A 266 -33.12 -10.93 -9.15
N ARG A 267 -32.46 -10.97 -10.31
CA ARG A 267 -33.11 -11.35 -11.56
C ARG A 267 -33.27 -12.87 -11.61
N TRP A 268 -34.48 -13.33 -11.86
CA TRP A 268 -34.74 -14.72 -12.16
C TRP A 268 -35.45 -14.85 -13.50
N GLN A 269 -35.00 -15.83 -14.28
CA GLN A 269 -35.54 -16.13 -15.59
C GLN A 269 -35.74 -17.64 -15.70
N THR A 270 -36.89 -18.03 -16.23
CA THR A 270 -37.22 -19.43 -16.53
C THR A 270 -37.98 -19.52 -17.84
N MET A 271 -38.00 -20.71 -18.42
CA MET A 271 -38.79 -21.04 -19.59
C MET A 271 -39.75 -22.17 -19.24
N VAL A 272 -41.00 -22.02 -19.68
CA VAL A 272 -42.07 -22.99 -19.53
C VAL A 272 -42.41 -23.52 -20.92
N HIS A 273 -42.52 -24.84 -21.04
CA HIS A 273 -42.77 -25.51 -22.31
C HIS A 273 -44.15 -26.14 -22.29
N PHE A 274 -45.03 -25.71 -23.19
CA PHE A 274 -46.37 -26.28 -23.38
C PHE A 274 -46.41 -27.17 -24.61
N ASP A 275 -47.41 -28.04 -24.71
CA ASP A 275 -47.63 -28.88 -25.90
C ASP A 275 -47.73 -28.03 -27.17
N ILE A 276 -47.19 -28.51 -28.29
CA ILE A 276 -47.22 -27.80 -29.57
C ILE A 276 -48.64 -27.52 -30.10
N ASN A 277 -49.62 -28.34 -29.72
CA ASN A 277 -51.02 -28.12 -30.09
C ASN A 277 -51.80 -27.31 -29.03
N SER A 278 -51.11 -26.68 -28.07
CA SER A 278 -51.75 -25.79 -27.12
C SER A 278 -52.49 -24.67 -27.85
N ASP A 279 -53.71 -24.39 -27.41
CA ASP A 279 -54.53 -23.33 -27.98
C ASP A 279 -53.86 -21.96 -27.76
N PRO A 280 -53.58 -21.18 -28.83
CA PRO A 280 -52.96 -19.87 -28.71
C PRO A 280 -53.68 -18.92 -27.75
N ASP A 281 -55.02 -18.94 -27.72
CA ASP A 281 -55.82 -18.03 -26.89
C ASP A 281 -55.65 -18.34 -25.38
N LYS A 282 -55.47 -19.63 -25.06
CA LYS A 282 -55.17 -20.09 -23.70
C LYS A 282 -53.74 -19.75 -23.28
N VAL A 283 -52.79 -19.87 -24.19
CA VAL A 283 -51.39 -19.48 -23.93
C VAL A 283 -51.29 -17.97 -23.71
N GLU A 284 -52.04 -17.17 -24.46
CA GLU A 284 -52.13 -15.73 -24.25
C GLU A 284 -52.73 -15.39 -22.89
N SER A 285 -53.86 -16.02 -22.52
CA SER A 285 -54.52 -15.81 -21.23
C SER A 285 -53.61 -16.20 -20.05
N PHE A 286 -52.94 -17.36 -20.13
CA PHE A 286 -51.93 -17.78 -19.14
C PHE A 286 -50.82 -16.74 -18.99
N ARG A 287 -50.30 -16.21 -20.11
CA ARG A 287 -49.24 -15.21 -20.09
C ARG A 287 -49.68 -13.93 -19.38
N ASP A 288 -50.89 -13.47 -19.63
CA ASP A 288 -51.43 -12.25 -19.02
C ASP A 288 -51.67 -12.43 -17.51
N ASP A 289 -52.20 -13.57 -17.09
CA ASP A 289 -52.40 -13.89 -15.67
C ASP A 289 -51.07 -13.96 -14.91
N ILE A 290 -50.03 -14.58 -15.51
CA ILE A 290 -48.70 -14.62 -14.91
C ILE A 290 -48.09 -13.22 -14.84
N LEU A 291 -48.23 -12.40 -15.88
CA LEU A 291 -47.72 -11.03 -15.88
C LEU A 291 -48.41 -10.19 -14.79
N GLN A 292 -49.74 -10.30 -14.67
CA GLN A 292 -50.51 -9.64 -13.62
C GLN A 292 -50.07 -10.10 -12.24
N SER A 293 -49.86 -11.41 -12.03
CA SER A 293 -49.36 -11.94 -10.76
C SER A 293 -47.97 -11.41 -10.40
N ILE A 294 -47.08 -11.26 -11.38
CA ILE A 294 -45.75 -10.66 -11.15
C ILE A 294 -45.88 -9.20 -10.70
N GLN A 295 -46.77 -8.43 -11.33
CA GLN A 295 -47.03 -7.02 -11.00
C GLN A 295 -47.70 -6.86 -9.62
N GLU A 296 -48.58 -7.77 -9.23
CA GLU A 296 -49.26 -7.73 -7.94
C GLU A 296 -48.41 -8.30 -6.78
N ASN A 297 -47.32 -9.00 -7.08
CA ASN A 297 -46.50 -9.64 -6.05
C ASN A 297 -45.63 -8.59 -5.33
N ALA A 298 -45.85 -8.44 -4.02
CA ALA A 298 -45.10 -7.54 -3.16
C ALA A 298 -43.57 -7.81 -3.12
N ALA A 299 -43.12 -9.01 -3.50
CA ALA A 299 -41.70 -9.34 -3.60
C ALA A 299 -41.06 -8.93 -4.93
N THR A 300 -41.82 -8.35 -5.87
CA THR A 300 -41.30 -7.86 -7.16
C THR A 300 -40.82 -6.41 -7.02
N MET A 301 -39.60 -6.09 -7.50
CA MET A 301 -39.03 -4.74 -7.42
C MET A 301 -39.18 -3.92 -8.71
N ASN A 302 -39.05 -4.58 -9.87
CA ASN A 302 -39.01 -3.91 -11.18
C ASN A 302 -40.06 -4.52 -12.10
N GLU A 303 -41.32 -4.18 -11.81
CA GLU A 303 -42.50 -4.67 -12.50
C GLU A 303 -42.48 -4.31 -14.00
N ASP A 304 -42.13 -3.07 -14.34
CA ASP A 304 -42.09 -2.58 -15.73
C ASP A 304 -41.08 -3.35 -16.62
N SER A 305 -39.98 -3.80 -16.02
CA SER A 305 -38.97 -4.61 -16.73
C SER A 305 -39.22 -6.12 -16.62
N SER A 306 -40.20 -6.53 -15.82
CA SER A 306 -40.61 -7.93 -15.70
C SER A 306 -41.57 -8.27 -16.84
N TRP A 307 -41.49 -9.49 -17.36
CA TRP A 307 -42.28 -9.87 -18.52
C TRP A 307 -42.53 -11.38 -18.57
N CYS A 308 -43.67 -11.74 -19.16
CA CYS A 308 -44.00 -13.09 -19.57
C CYS A 308 -44.36 -13.03 -21.06
N ARG A 309 -43.66 -13.80 -21.91
CA ARG A 309 -43.83 -13.74 -23.37
C ARG A 309 -43.60 -15.11 -24.00
N VAL A 310 -44.32 -15.41 -25.07
CA VAL A 310 -43.95 -16.51 -25.97
C VAL A 310 -42.59 -16.16 -26.58
N ASN A 311 -41.60 -16.99 -26.32
CA ASN A 311 -40.22 -16.77 -26.72
C ASN A 311 -39.90 -17.47 -28.05
N ASP A 312 -40.38 -18.70 -28.19
CA ASP A 312 -40.15 -19.52 -29.39
C ASP A 312 -41.28 -20.55 -29.57
N ILE A 313 -41.38 -21.10 -30.78
CA ILE A 313 -42.19 -22.28 -31.08
C ILE A 313 -41.22 -23.33 -31.61
N SER A 314 -40.90 -24.32 -30.79
CA SER A 314 -39.98 -25.39 -31.12
C SER A 314 -40.66 -26.45 -32.01
N ALA A 315 -39.91 -27.49 -32.40
CA ALA A 315 -40.47 -28.60 -33.16
C ALA A 315 -41.57 -29.38 -32.40
N THR A 316 -41.61 -29.25 -31.07
CA THR A 316 -42.47 -30.07 -30.20
C THR A 316 -43.14 -29.31 -29.06
N SER A 317 -42.87 -28.02 -28.88
CA SER A 317 -43.41 -27.22 -27.78
C SER A 317 -43.63 -25.76 -28.16
N VAL A 318 -44.55 -25.11 -27.45
CA VAL A 318 -44.63 -23.64 -27.38
C VAL A 318 -43.88 -23.19 -26.14
N ASP A 319 -42.87 -22.35 -26.32
CA ASP A 319 -41.95 -21.96 -25.25
C ASP A 319 -42.29 -20.56 -24.74
N VAL A 320 -42.71 -20.48 -23.48
CA VAL A 320 -43.05 -19.22 -22.80
C VAL A 320 -41.94 -18.86 -21.81
N SER A 321 -41.26 -17.75 -22.06
CA SER A 321 -40.23 -17.21 -21.16
C SER A 321 -40.84 -16.28 -20.14
N ILE A 322 -40.39 -16.43 -18.90
CA ILE A 322 -40.78 -15.59 -17.75
C ILE A 322 -39.50 -14.96 -17.19
N ASN A 323 -39.51 -13.64 -17.04
CA ASN A 323 -38.43 -12.86 -16.45
C ASN A 323 -38.98 -11.93 -15.37
N LEU A 324 -38.38 -11.97 -14.19
CA LEU A 324 -38.79 -11.12 -13.08
C LEU A 324 -37.60 -10.72 -12.20
N TYR A 325 -37.82 -9.70 -11.38
CA TYR A 325 -36.82 -9.13 -10.48
C TYR A 325 -37.34 -9.13 -9.05
N TRP A 326 -36.78 -9.99 -8.20
CA TRP A 326 -37.16 -10.10 -6.79
C TRP A 326 -36.43 -9.10 -5.90
N ASP A 327 -37.16 -8.55 -4.93
CA ASP A 327 -36.65 -7.87 -3.73
C ASP A 327 -36.56 -8.86 -2.57
N VAL A 328 -35.50 -9.67 -2.56
CA VAL A 328 -35.26 -10.65 -1.50
C VAL A 328 -33.85 -10.51 -0.94
N GLN A 329 -33.74 -10.54 0.39
CA GLN A 329 -32.48 -10.22 1.09
C GLN A 329 -31.44 -11.33 0.90
N GLY A 330 -31.85 -12.60 0.94
CA GLY A 330 -30.94 -13.74 0.92
C GLY A 330 -31.24 -14.78 -0.15
N GLY A 331 -30.29 -15.72 -0.33
CA GLY A 331 -30.49 -16.88 -1.20
C GLY A 331 -31.46 -17.92 -0.64
N ALA A 332 -31.79 -17.88 0.66
CA ALA A 332 -32.85 -18.72 1.23
C ALA A 332 -34.23 -18.19 0.81
N ASP A 333 -34.47 -16.89 0.99
CA ASP A 333 -35.71 -16.22 0.61
C ASP A 333 -35.96 -16.33 -0.90
N GLU A 334 -34.92 -16.15 -1.71
CA GLU A 334 -35.00 -16.36 -3.16
C GLU A 334 -35.47 -17.77 -3.53
N ARG A 335 -34.98 -18.81 -2.83
CA ARG A 335 -35.41 -20.19 -3.07
C ARG A 335 -36.86 -20.42 -2.68
N ALA A 336 -37.30 -19.84 -1.56
CA ALA A 336 -38.68 -19.97 -1.08
C ALA A 336 -39.67 -19.24 -2.02
N GLU A 337 -39.39 -18.01 -2.42
CA GLU A 337 -40.24 -17.27 -3.36
C GLU A 337 -40.24 -17.92 -4.75
N LYS A 338 -39.10 -18.46 -5.19
CA LYS A 338 -39.03 -19.25 -6.42
C LYS A 338 -39.92 -20.48 -6.38
N GLU A 339 -39.88 -21.25 -5.30
CA GLU A 339 -40.73 -22.44 -5.13
C GLU A 339 -42.21 -22.07 -5.19
N LYS A 340 -42.61 -21.08 -4.38
CA LYS A 340 -43.98 -20.57 -4.34
C LYS A 340 -44.47 -20.11 -5.71
N PHE A 341 -43.65 -19.34 -6.43
CA PHE A 341 -43.99 -18.84 -7.76
C PHE A 341 -44.10 -19.97 -8.79
N LEU A 342 -43.19 -20.95 -8.78
CA LEU A 342 -43.25 -22.10 -9.69
C LEU A 342 -44.51 -22.95 -9.47
N LEU A 343 -44.90 -23.19 -8.21
CA LEU A 343 -46.14 -23.91 -7.89
C LEU A 343 -47.38 -23.15 -8.36
N TYR A 344 -47.36 -21.82 -8.23
CA TYR A 344 -48.43 -20.96 -8.74
C TYR A 344 -48.51 -21.01 -10.27
N VAL A 345 -47.38 -20.92 -10.98
CA VAL A 345 -47.30 -21.09 -12.44
C VAL A 345 -47.91 -22.43 -12.89
N MET A 346 -47.62 -23.51 -12.15
CA MET A 346 -48.21 -24.83 -12.43
C MET A 346 -49.72 -24.85 -12.25
N GLN A 347 -50.26 -24.14 -11.26
CA GLN A 347 -51.70 -24.08 -11.03
C GLN A 347 -52.41 -23.29 -12.13
N ILE A 348 -51.90 -22.10 -12.49
CA ILE A 348 -52.49 -21.26 -13.54
C ILE A 348 -52.48 -21.98 -14.89
N ALA A 349 -51.41 -22.70 -15.23
CA ALA A 349 -51.38 -23.53 -16.43
C ALA A 349 -52.51 -24.58 -16.45
N ARG A 350 -52.75 -25.26 -15.34
CA ARG A 350 -53.84 -26.26 -15.23
C ARG A 350 -55.22 -25.62 -15.33
N ASP A 351 -55.42 -24.45 -14.74
CA ASP A 351 -56.71 -23.75 -14.76
C ASP A 351 -57.10 -23.31 -16.17
N HIS A 352 -56.10 -22.96 -17.01
CA HIS A 352 -56.30 -22.72 -18.45
C HIS A 352 -56.42 -24.00 -19.28
N GLY A 353 -56.17 -25.17 -18.69
CA GLY A 353 -56.15 -26.46 -19.39
C GLY A 353 -54.98 -26.58 -20.36
N LEU A 354 -53.84 -25.98 -20.03
CA LEU A 354 -52.58 -26.15 -20.74
C LEU A 354 -51.82 -27.35 -20.18
N GLU A 355 -51.27 -28.17 -21.07
CA GLU A 355 -50.43 -29.30 -20.71
C GLU A 355 -48.96 -28.95 -20.92
N PHE A 356 -48.15 -29.22 -19.89
CA PHE A 356 -46.70 -29.09 -20.02
C PHE A 356 -46.17 -30.14 -21.00
N TYR A 357 -45.22 -29.75 -21.83
CA TYR A 357 -44.58 -30.62 -22.79
C TYR A 357 -43.96 -31.85 -22.10
N ASP A 358 -44.35 -33.06 -22.54
CA ASP A 358 -43.75 -34.33 -22.12
C ASP A 358 -43.17 -35.07 -23.31
N ASN A 359 -41.84 -35.21 -23.34
CA ASN A 359 -41.11 -35.89 -24.41
C ASN A 359 -41.48 -37.39 -24.56
N ARG A 360 -42.13 -38.00 -23.56
CA ARG A 360 -42.56 -39.41 -23.61
C ARG A 360 -43.88 -39.59 -24.36
N ILE A 361 -44.70 -38.55 -24.45
CA ILE A 361 -45.94 -38.58 -25.20
C ILE A 361 -45.56 -38.36 -26.66
N ARG A 362 -45.11 -39.44 -27.33
CA ARG A 362 -45.12 -39.46 -28.79
C ARG A 362 -46.57 -39.28 -29.19
N GLN A 363 -46.91 -38.10 -29.70
CA GLN A 363 -48.21 -37.86 -30.29
C GLN A 363 -48.39 -38.83 -31.45
N GLN A 364 -49.10 -39.93 -31.16
CA GLN A 364 -49.59 -40.84 -32.18
C GLN A 364 -50.62 -40.05 -32.98
N ARG A 365 -50.19 -39.52 -34.12
CA ARG A 365 -51.08 -39.11 -35.20
C ARG A 365 -50.98 -40.14 -36.31
#